data_AF-A0AAV4D7D1-F1
#
_entry.id   AF-A0AAV4D7D1-F1
#
_cell.length_a   1.000
_cell.length_b   1.000
_cell.length_c   1.000
_cell.angle_alpha   90.00
_cell.angle_beta   90.00
_cell.angle_gamma   90.00
#
_symmetry.space_group_name_H-M   'P 1'
#
loop_
_entity.id
_entity.type
_entity.pdbx_description
1 polymer ?
#
loop_
_entity_poly.entity_id
_entity_poly.type
_entity_poly.pdbx_seq_one_letter_code
_entity_poly.pdbx_strand_id
1 'polypeptide(L)'
;MDILGQLEPAHRSYFPAVLSYHFTLDERVVALLKDRSLGNSSTKLARKLQENHTHDYLERKLRYFSTVGKFLQLMSGMKVNDCPPYRPSPSPKWLPSVYVTDVFSRLEELKSAITSTLGKILKIDSTKRVTKKLAGTGSKTAAWVTIVRNEHGQRMAQGLMERYRSAGAIQPEVLYVDRDCCGKFYTHVRDLFPPGDGLVVRLDIEHFMRRLASCVSSEYHPLYATIMSKLSSCIFPVGRG
;
A
#
# COMPACT_ATOMS: atom_id res chain seq x y z
N MET A 1 26.06 6.86 3.72
CA MET A 1 25.96 8.34 3.61
C MET A 1 25.05 8.63 2.43
N ASP A 2 23.83 9.08 2.69
CA ASP A 2 22.83 9.34 1.65
C ASP A 2 23.09 10.72 1.03
N ILE A 3 23.57 10.75 -0.22
CA ILE A 3 23.91 11.99 -0.95
C ILE A 3 22.69 12.92 -1.04
N LEU A 4 21.49 12.35 -1.12
CA LEU A 4 20.24 13.13 -1.14
C LEU A 4 19.98 13.84 0.18
N GLY A 5 20.43 13.27 1.30
CA GLY A 5 20.36 13.86 2.64
C GLY A 5 21.11 15.20 2.76
N GLN A 6 22.07 15.46 1.86
CA GLN A 6 22.88 16.68 1.83
C GLN A 6 22.21 17.83 1.07
N LEU A 7 21.15 17.55 0.30
CA LEU A 7 20.40 18.55 -0.47
C LEU A 7 19.14 18.98 0.29
N GLU A 8 18.84 20.27 0.24
CA GLU A 8 17.58 20.85 0.74
C GLU A 8 16.37 20.30 -0.04
N PRO A 9 15.18 20.14 0.57
CA PRO A 9 13.99 19.60 -0.10
C PRO A 9 13.63 20.28 -1.43
N ALA A 10 13.76 21.60 -1.52
CA ALA A 10 13.52 22.34 -2.77
C ALA A 10 14.49 21.88 -3.88
N HIS A 11 15.77 21.70 -3.55
CA HIS A 11 16.78 21.26 -4.49
C HIS A 11 16.63 19.79 -4.91
N ARG A 12 16.05 18.95 -4.05
CA ARG A 12 15.68 17.57 -4.41
C ARG A 12 14.62 17.52 -5.51
N SER A 13 13.73 18.50 -5.59
CA SER A 13 12.66 18.54 -6.60
C SER A 13 13.16 18.69 -8.04
N TYR A 14 14.39 19.21 -8.24
CA TYR A 14 15.03 19.26 -9.56
C TYR A 14 15.47 17.89 -10.07
N PHE A 15 15.56 16.90 -9.19
CA PHE A 15 15.95 15.53 -9.52
C PHE A 15 14.82 14.58 -9.11
N PRO A 16 13.75 14.47 -9.91
CA PRO A 16 12.58 13.63 -9.61
C PRO A 16 12.92 12.15 -9.84
N ALA A 17 13.89 11.63 -9.09
CA ALA A 17 14.34 10.25 -9.16
C ALA A 17 14.57 9.69 -7.75
N VAL A 18 13.96 8.55 -7.48
CA VAL A 18 14.23 7.75 -6.29
C VAL A 18 15.50 6.94 -6.54
N LEU A 19 16.54 7.25 -5.77
CA LEU A 19 17.82 6.56 -5.82
C LEU A 19 17.76 5.29 -4.95
N SER A 20 18.15 4.17 -5.55
CA SER A 20 18.45 2.92 -4.86
C SER A 20 19.95 2.62 -5.01
N TYR A 21 20.47 1.69 -4.21
CA TYR A 21 21.90 1.35 -4.18
C TYR A 21 22.49 0.98 -5.55
N HIS A 22 21.68 0.40 -6.45
CA HIS A 22 22.14 -0.04 -7.77
C HIS A 22 21.51 0.71 -8.96
N PHE A 23 20.45 1.48 -8.74
CA PHE A 23 19.59 1.96 -9.82
C PHE A 23 18.81 3.20 -9.41
N THR A 24 18.34 3.96 -10.40
CA THR A 24 17.53 5.16 -10.20
C THR A 24 16.18 4.98 -10.89
N LEU A 25 15.10 5.42 -10.24
CA LEU A 25 13.75 5.36 -10.81
C LEU A 25 13.10 6.73 -10.80
N ASP A 26 12.59 7.17 -11.95
CA ASP A 26 11.86 8.42 -12.05
C ASP A 26 10.58 8.41 -11.17
N GLU A 27 10.32 9.52 -10.47
CA GLU A 27 9.16 9.68 -9.59
C GLU A 27 7.83 9.48 -10.32
N ARG A 28 7.75 9.76 -11.62
CA ARG A 28 6.55 9.50 -12.43
C ARG A 28 6.26 8.00 -12.50
N VAL A 29 7.29 7.16 -12.58
CA VAL A 29 7.13 5.70 -12.55
C VAL A 29 6.72 5.23 -11.16
N VAL A 30 7.25 5.87 -10.11
CA VAL A 30 6.81 5.62 -8.74
C VAL A 30 5.35 6.02 -8.52
N ALA A 31 4.89 7.13 -9.12
CA ALA A 31 3.49 7.53 -9.09
C ALA A 31 2.58 6.50 -9.75
N LEU A 32 3.01 5.88 -10.85
CA LEU A 32 2.28 4.77 -11.47
C LEU A 32 2.21 3.52 -10.57
N LEU A 33 3.19 3.30 -9.68
CA LEU A 33 3.15 2.22 -8.68
C LEU A 33 2.24 2.54 -7.48
N LYS A 34 1.94 3.83 -7.24
CA LYS A 34 1.02 4.27 -6.17
C LYS A 34 -0.43 3.98 -6.51
N ASP A 35 -0.80 3.98 -7.79
CA ASP A 35 -2.17 3.69 -8.21
C ASP A 35 -2.57 2.25 -7.85
N ARG A 36 -3.70 2.09 -7.14
CA ARG A 36 -4.25 0.82 -6.66
C ARG A 36 -5.40 0.32 -7.54
N SER A 37 -5.48 0.75 -8.80
CA SER A 37 -6.47 0.28 -9.74
C SER A 37 -6.34 -1.23 -10.06
N LEU A 38 -7.49 -1.88 -10.27
CA LEU A 38 -7.56 -3.28 -10.69
C LEU A 38 -6.78 -3.47 -12.01
N GLY A 39 -5.80 -4.38 -12.00
CA GLY A 39 -4.95 -4.65 -13.15
C GLY A 39 -3.68 -3.80 -13.23
N ASN A 40 -3.40 -2.93 -12.26
CA ASN A 40 -2.10 -2.28 -12.10
C ASN A 40 -1.14 -3.17 -11.30
N SER A 41 -0.38 -4.02 -12.01
CA SER A 41 0.67 -4.84 -11.41
C SER A 41 2.05 -4.34 -11.78
N SER A 42 3.03 -4.55 -10.90
CA SER A 42 4.45 -4.23 -11.18
C SER A 42 4.95 -4.90 -12.45
N THR A 43 4.47 -6.11 -12.76
CA THR A 43 4.77 -6.84 -14.00
C THR A 43 4.21 -6.14 -15.23
N LYS A 44 2.98 -5.62 -15.17
CA LYS A 44 2.38 -4.86 -16.27
C LYS A 44 3.14 -3.56 -16.51
N LEU A 45 3.48 -2.84 -15.44
CA LEU A 45 4.26 -1.61 -15.54
C LEU A 45 5.65 -1.87 -16.10
N ALA A 46 6.35 -2.90 -15.63
CA ALA A 46 7.67 -3.29 -16.15
C ALA A 46 7.64 -3.57 -17.66
N ARG A 47 6.65 -4.32 -18.13
CA ARG A 47 6.47 -4.60 -19.57
C ARG A 47 6.24 -3.31 -20.36
N LYS A 48 5.39 -2.41 -19.87
CA LYS A 48 5.14 -1.12 -20.53
C LYS A 48 6.41 -0.25 -20.61
N LEU A 49 7.21 -0.22 -19.55
CA LEU A 49 8.50 0.47 -19.55
C LEU A 49 9.47 -0.15 -20.56
N GLN A 50 9.53 -1.48 -20.60
CA GLN A 50 10.36 -2.22 -21.54
C GLN A 50 9.97 -1.93 -22.99
N GLU A 51 8.68 -1.94 -23.32
CA GLU A 51 8.15 -1.59 -24.65
C GLU A 51 8.54 -0.15 -25.03
N ASN A 52 8.29 0.82 -24.14
CA ASN A 52 8.62 2.23 -24.39
C ASN A 52 10.13 2.45 -24.59
N HIS A 53 10.97 1.85 -23.74
CA HIS A 53 12.43 1.97 -23.86
C HIS A 53 12.95 1.32 -25.14
N THR A 54 12.35 0.19 -25.55
CA THR A 54 12.71 -0.49 -26.79
C THR A 54 12.34 0.39 -27.99
N HIS A 55 11.14 0.98 -27.99
CA HIS A 55 10.70 1.88 -29.04
C HIS A 55 11.59 3.12 -29.17
N ASP A 56 11.85 3.84 -28.08
CA ASP A 56 12.70 5.04 -28.07
C ASP A 56 14.15 4.72 -28.52
N TYR A 57 14.70 3.58 -28.09
CA TYR A 57 16.01 3.14 -28.55
C TYR A 57 16.05 2.90 -30.06
N LEU A 58 15.07 2.18 -30.61
CA LEU A 58 14.99 1.92 -32.05
C LEU A 58 14.83 3.22 -32.85
N GLU A 59 14.01 4.15 -32.38
CA GLU A 59 13.81 5.45 -33.03
C GLU A 59 15.08 6.30 -33.04
N ARG A 60 15.81 6.34 -31.91
CA ARG A 60 17.13 6.99 -31.83
C ARG A 60 18.15 6.34 -32.74
N LYS A 61 18.18 5.01 -32.80
CA LYS A 61 19.06 4.23 -33.69
C LYS A 61 18.76 4.52 -35.16
N LEU A 62 17.49 4.60 -35.55
CA LEU A 62 17.08 5.01 -36.90
C LEU A 62 17.53 6.44 -37.24
N ARG A 63 17.30 7.40 -36.34
CA ARG A 63 17.77 8.79 -36.51
C ARG A 63 19.28 8.87 -36.65
N TYR A 64 20.02 8.10 -35.86
CA TYR A 64 21.47 8.01 -35.94
C TYR A 64 21.92 7.55 -37.33
N PHE A 65 21.44 6.39 -37.80
CA PHE A 65 21.85 5.86 -39.11
C PHE A 65 21.41 6.76 -40.27
N SER A 66 20.24 7.38 -40.18
CA SER A 66 19.79 8.34 -41.19
C SER A 66 20.73 9.55 -41.28
N THR A 67 21.16 10.07 -40.12
CA THR A 67 22.08 11.21 -40.05
C THR A 67 23.46 10.84 -40.56
N VAL A 68 24.01 9.73 -40.09
CA VAL A 68 25.28 9.17 -40.56
C VAL A 68 25.28 8.96 -42.07
N GLY A 69 24.22 8.39 -42.64
CA GLY A 69 24.12 8.14 -44.07
C GLY A 69 24.24 9.43 -44.89
N LYS A 70 23.61 10.53 -44.44
CA LYS A 70 23.74 11.85 -45.07
C LYS A 70 25.16 12.41 -44.97
N PHE A 71 25.81 12.26 -43.81
CA PHE A 71 27.19 12.72 -43.62
C PHE A 71 28.21 11.95 -44.46
N LEU A 72 28.07 10.62 -44.56
CA LEU A 72 28.96 9.77 -45.38
C LEU A 72 28.83 10.05 -46.88
N GLN A 73 27.65 10.47 -47.35
CA GLN A 73 27.46 10.92 -48.74
C GLN A 73 28.22 12.21 -49.04
N LEU A 74 28.42 13.08 -48.04
CA LEU A 74 29.10 14.37 -48.19
C LEU A 74 30.61 14.29 -47.92
N MET A 75 31.05 13.38 -47.05
CA MET A 75 32.43 13.27 -46.58
C MET A 75 32.92 11.83 -46.74
N SER A 76 33.68 11.57 -47.81
CA SER A 76 34.24 10.24 -48.07
C SER A 76 35.41 9.94 -47.12
N GLY A 77 35.42 8.75 -46.49
CA GLY A 77 36.55 8.25 -45.69
C GLY A 77 36.46 8.43 -44.16
N MET A 78 35.34 8.94 -43.61
CA MET A 78 35.16 9.05 -42.16
C MET A 78 34.81 7.71 -41.50
N LYS A 79 35.42 7.41 -40.34
CA LYS A 79 35.01 6.30 -39.48
C LYS A 79 33.79 6.70 -38.65
N VAL A 80 32.76 5.87 -38.71
CA VAL A 80 31.52 6.06 -37.95
C VAL A 80 31.54 5.11 -36.75
N ASN A 81 31.19 5.63 -35.57
CA ASN A 81 31.05 4.80 -34.37
C ASN A 81 29.74 4.00 -34.42
N ASP A 82 29.70 2.83 -33.78
CA ASP A 82 28.45 2.11 -33.64
C ASP A 82 27.50 2.81 -32.64
N CYS A 83 26.20 2.62 -32.86
CA CYS A 83 25.18 3.05 -31.90
C CYS A 83 25.42 2.33 -30.55
N PRO A 84 25.35 3.04 -29.41
CA PRO A 84 25.47 2.40 -28.09
C PRO A 84 24.52 1.21 -27.95
N PRO A 85 24.92 0.13 -27.25
CA PRO A 85 24.07 -1.05 -27.09
C PRO A 85 22.84 -0.75 -26.25
N TYR A 86 21.74 -1.46 -26.55
CA TYR A 86 20.51 -1.36 -25.77
C TYR A 86 20.74 -1.78 -24.32
N ARG A 87 20.26 -0.97 -23.36
CA ARG A 87 20.25 -1.32 -21.94
C ARG A 87 18.84 -1.78 -21.55
N PRO A 88 18.66 -3.04 -21.11
CA PRO A 88 17.35 -3.54 -20.71
C PRO A 88 16.82 -2.82 -19.46
N SER A 89 15.51 -2.69 -19.37
CA SER A 89 14.87 -2.15 -18.17
C SER A 89 15.03 -3.10 -16.97
N PRO A 90 14.99 -2.60 -15.73
CA PRO A 90 15.12 -3.42 -14.53
C PRO A 90 14.03 -4.50 -14.42
N SER A 91 14.36 -5.60 -13.72
CA SER A 91 13.43 -6.71 -13.48
C SER A 91 12.12 -6.24 -12.81
N PRO A 92 10.95 -6.84 -13.12
CA PRO A 92 9.68 -6.54 -12.44
C PRO A 92 9.74 -6.67 -10.91
N LYS A 93 10.65 -7.49 -10.38
CA LYS A 93 10.86 -7.67 -8.94
C LYS A 93 11.54 -6.46 -8.28
N TRP A 94 12.21 -5.62 -9.06
CA TRP A 94 12.94 -4.46 -8.57
C TRP A 94 12.01 -3.24 -8.37
N LEU A 95 11.00 -3.06 -9.21
CA LEU A 95 10.05 -1.93 -9.09
C LEU A 95 9.41 -1.84 -7.68
N PRO A 96 8.93 -2.95 -7.08
CA PRO A 96 8.44 -2.92 -5.70
C PRO A 96 9.51 -2.55 -4.67
N SER A 97 10.78 -2.95 -4.85
CA SER A 97 11.85 -2.61 -3.89
C SER A 97 12.12 -1.11 -3.84
N VAL A 98 12.09 -0.42 -4.98
CA VAL A 98 12.26 1.05 -5.02
C VAL A 98 11.04 1.76 -4.46
N TYR A 99 9.85 1.26 -4.77
CA TYR A 99 8.62 1.76 -4.18
C TYR A 99 8.65 1.67 -2.65
N VAL A 100 9.15 0.56 -2.11
CA VAL A 100 9.34 0.40 -0.66
C VAL A 100 10.33 1.45 -0.12
N THR A 101 11.44 1.72 -0.82
CA THR A 101 12.38 2.80 -0.45
C THR A 101 11.70 4.18 -0.43
N ASP A 102 10.87 4.51 -1.44
CA ASP A 102 10.07 5.76 -1.49
C ASP A 102 9.03 5.88 -0.36
N VAL A 103 8.49 4.75 0.10
CA VAL A 103 7.59 4.72 1.26
C VAL A 103 8.39 4.93 2.55
N PHE A 104 9.58 4.34 2.66
CA PHE A 104 10.44 4.50 3.83
C PHE A 104 10.99 5.93 3.96
N SER A 105 11.33 6.61 2.86
CA SER A 105 11.84 7.99 2.91
C SER A 105 10.82 8.97 3.49
N ARG A 106 9.54 8.74 3.24
CA ARG A 106 8.42 9.53 3.76
C ARG A 106 7.78 8.89 4.99
N LEU A 107 8.43 7.92 5.62
CA LEU A 107 7.82 7.17 6.72
C LEU A 107 7.48 8.09 7.89
N GLU A 108 8.30 9.09 8.22
CA GLU A 108 7.99 10.03 9.30
C GLU A 108 6.86 11.00 8.93
N GLU A 109 6.81 11.49 7.70
CA GLU A 109 5.68 12.30 7.21
C GLU A 109 4.38 11.48 7.17
N LEU A 110 4.45 10.25 6.65
CA LEU A 110 3.34 9.30 6.65
C LEU A 110 2.95 8.96 8.08
N LYS A 111 3.89 8.70 8.99
CA LYS A 111 3.60 8.53 10.42
C LYS A 111 2.94 9.77 10.97
N SER A 112 3.41 10.98 10.66
CA SER A 112 2.86 12.25 11.15
C SER A 112 1.42 12.48 10.69
N ALA A 113 1.17 12.25 9.39
CA ALA A 113 -0.15 12.33 8.75
C ALA A 113 -1.08 11.20 9.24
N ILE A 114 -0.54 10.01 9.46
CA ILE A 114 -1.22 8.89 10.11
C ILE A 114 -1.44 9.17 11.60
N THR A 115 -0.58 9.98 12.24
CA THR A 115 -0.72 10.38 13.64
C THR A 115 -1.64 11.56 13.87
N SER A 116 -2.31 12.06 12.82
CA SER A 116 -3.65 12.64 12.93
C SER A 116 -4.65 11.54 13.35
N THR A 117 -4.41 11.01 14.54
CA THR A 117 -4.79 9.69 15.08
C THR A 117 -6.15 9.66 15.76
N LEU A 118 -6.86 10.78 15.72
CA LEU A 118 -8.06 11.00 16.51
C LEU A 118 -9.26 10.93 15.58
N GLY A 119 -10.24 10.13 15.97
CA GLY A 119 -11.38 9.77 15.16
C GLY A 119 -12.54 9.35 16.04
N LYS A 120 -13.75 9.69 15.62
CA LYS A 120 -14.95 9.40 16.42
C LYS A 120 -15.32 7.90 16.36
N ILE A 121 -14.86 7.22 15.32
CA ILE A 121 -15.21 5.83 15.01
C ILE A 121 -13.93 5.01 14.86
N LEU A 122 -13.80 3.95 15.65
CA LEU A 122 -12.70 3.01 15.58
C LEU A 122 -13.17 1.65 15.06
N LYS A 123 -12.26 0.91 14.42
CA LYS A 123 -12.42 -0.50 14.03
C LYS A 123 -11.23 -1.30 14.51
N ILE A 124 -11.43 -2.51 15.03
CA ILE A 124 -10.37 -3.43 15.44
C ILE A 124 -10.42 -4.70 14.60
N ASP A 125 -9.34 -4.93 13.86
CA ASP A 125 -9.09 -6.19 13.17
C ASP A 125 -8.21 -7.09 14.06
N SER A 126 -8.67 -8.27 14.42
CA SER A 126 -7.90 -9.26 15.19
C SER A 126 -7.45 -10.41 14.28
N THR A 127 -6.18 -10.40 13.87
CA THR A 127 -5.64 -11.48 13.02
C THR A 127 -4.99 -12.56 13.87
N LYS A 128 -5.38 -13.83 13.66
CA LYS A 128 -4.71 -14.99 14.28
C LYS A 128 -3.33 -15.18 13.64
N ARG A 129 -2.25 -14.94 14.38
CA ARG A 129 -0.90 -15.36 13.97
C ARG A 129 -0.59 -16.71 14.63
N VAL A 130 -0.54 -17.76 13.82
CA VAL A 130 -0.01 -19.05 14.28
C VAL A 130 1.52 -18.96 14.21
N THR A 131 2.20 -18.98 15.35
CA THR A 131 3.68 -18.89 15.43
C THR A 131 4.37 -20.22 15.09
N LYS A 132 3.95 -20.85 13.98
CA LYS A 132 4.54 -22.12 13.51
C LYS A 132 6.03 -22.02 13.14
N LYS A 133 6.56 -20.80 12.97
CA LYS A 133 7.96 -20.52 12.57
C LYS A 133 8.85 -20.00 13.70
N LEU A 134 8.35 -19.89 14.93
CA LEU A 134 9.17 -19.51 16.09
C LEU A 134 9.68 -20.79 16.78
N ALA A 135 10.99 -20.89 16.97
CA ALA A 135 11.60 -21.90 17.83
C ALA A 135 11.59 -21.41 19.29
N GLY A 136 11.46 -22.33 20.25
CA GLY A 136 11.34 -22.03 21.68
C GLY A 136 9.91 -22.09 22.22
N THR A 137 9.70 -21.57 23.43
CA THR A 137 8.46 -21.68 24.24
C THR A 137 7.20 -21.11 23.56
N GLY A 138 7.36 -20.27 22.55
CA GLY A 138 6.28 -19.71 21.73
C GLY A 138 5.96 -20.51 20.46
N SER A 139 6.49 -21.73 20.29
CA SER A 139 6.21 -22.59 19.15
C SER A 139 4.82 -23.20 19.25
N LYS A 140 4.05 -23.17 18.14
CA LYS A 140 2.65 -23.65 18.06
C LYS A 140 1.62 -22.85 18.87
N THR A 141 2.01 -21.77 19.55
CA THR A 141 1.07 -20.86 20.20
C THR A 141 0.37 -20.00 19.14
N ALA A 142 -0.91 -19.68 19.35
CA ALA A 142 -1.60 -18.69 18.52
C ALA A 142 -1.51 -17.35 19.25
N ALA A 143 -0.77 -16.40 18.68
CA ALA A 143 -0.77 -15.02 19.16
C ALA A 143 -1.75 -14.22 18.31
N TRP A 144 -2.63 -13.46 18.94
CA TRP A 144 -3.53 -12.55 18.25
C TRP A 144 -2.81 -11.22 18.04
N VAL A 145 -2.83 -10.71 16.81
CA VAL A 145 -2.38 -9.35 16.50
C VAL A 145 -3.62 -8.50 16.32
N THR A 146 -3.82 -7.56 17.23
CA THR A 146 -4.92 -6.60 17.23
C THR A 146 -4.46 -5.33 16.52
N ILE A 147 -5.13 -4.97 15.43
CA ILE A 147 -4.88 -3.75 14.68
C ILE A 147 -6.10 -2.85 14.85
N VAL A 148 -5.95 -1.73 15.54
CA VAL A 148 -6.99 -0.69 15.60
C VAL A 148 -6.86 0.20 14.36
N ARG A 149 -7.96 0.58 13.73
CA ARG A 149 -8.08 1.54 12.63
C ARG A 149 -9.08 2.64 13.02
N ASN A 150 -8.87 3.87 12.57
CA ASN A 150 -9.90 4.92 12.62
C ASN A 150 -10.70 4.97 11.29
N GLU A 151 -11.64 5.90 11.16
CA GLU A 151 -12.41 6.18 9.94
C GLU A 151 -11.53 6.52 8.72
N HIS A 152 -10.27 6.88 8.95
CA HIS A 152 -9.26 7.13 7.91
C HIS A 152 -8.37 5.91 7.62
N GLY A 153 -8.61 4.75 8.24
CA GLY A 153 -7.94 3.48 7.96
C GLY A 153 -6.56 3.29 8.63
N GLN A 154 -6.22 4.06 9.66
CA GLN A 154 -4.87 4.18 10.24
C GLN A 154 -4.58 3.24 11.42
N ARG A 155 -3.44 2.53 11.45
CA ARG A 155 -3.13 1.48 12.45
C ARG A 155 -2.71 2.02 13.84
N MET A 156 -3.40 1.67 14.93
CA MET A 156 -3.17 2.23 16.28
C MET A 156 -3.23 1.20 17.43
N ALA A 157 -2.19 0.38 17.65
CA ALA A 157 -2.32 -0.76 18.57
C ALA A 157 -2.05 -0.49 20.07
N GLN A 158 -1.23 0.51 20.45
CA GLN A 158 -0.79 0.68 21.85
C GLN A 158 -0.82 2.15 22.30
N GLY A 159 -1.27 2.41 23.53
CA GLY A 159 -1.34 3.76 24.11
C GLY A 159 -2.38 4.68 23.44
N LEU A 160 -3.38 4.13 22.76
CA LEU A 160 -4.35 4.91 22.01
C LEU A 160 -5.17 5.84 22.92
N MET A 161 -5.73 5.32 24.01
CA MET A 161 -6.50 6.12 24.96
C MET A 161 -5.66 7.21 25.65
N GLU A 162 -4.37 6.93 25.90
CA GLU A 162 -3.43 7.94 26.42
C GLU A 162 -3.26 9.10 25.43
N ARG A 163 -3.18 8.80 24.12
CA ARG A 163 -3.08 9.85 23.09
C ARG A 163 -4.33 10.72 23.00
N TYR A 164 -5.52 10.15 23.09
CA TYR A 164 -6.76 10.94 23.18
C TYR A 164 -6.72 11.88 24.38
N ARG A 165 -6.28 11.37 25.54
CA ARG A 165 -6.16 12.17 26.77
C ARG A 165 -5.14 13.29 26.63
N SER A 166 -3.91 12.98 26.19
CA SER A 166 -2.83 13.96 26.03
C SER A 166 -3.12 15.02 24.98
N ALA A 167 -3.90 14.69 23.95
CA ALA A 167 -4.29 15.62 22.91
C ALA A 167 -5.54 16.46 23.28
N GLY A 168 -6.16 16.23 24.43
CA GLY A 168 -7.42 16.88 24.82
C GLY A 168 -8.58 16.57 23.86
N ALA A 169 -8.50 15.46 23.13
CA ALA A 169 -9.40 15.12 22.05
C ALA A 169 -10.63 14.37 22.56
N ILE A 170 -11.74 14.51 21.84
CA ILE A 170 -12.97 13.79 22.13
C ILE A 170 -12.70 12.29 21.95
N GLN A 171 -12.99 11.51 22.99
CA GLN A 171 -12.83 10.06 22.97
C GLN A 171 -13.75 9.42 21.92
N PRO A 172 -13.37 8.27 21.35
CA PRO A 172 -14.18 7.59 20.35
C PRO A 172 -15.54 7.19 20.93
N GLU A 173 -16.59 7.34 20.12
CA GLU A 173 -17.97 7.00 20.51
C GLU A 173 -18.36 5.59 20.07
N VAL A 174 -17.78 5.10 18.97
CA VAL A 174 -18.10 3.76 18.45
C VAL A 174 -16.83 2.98 18.15
N LEU A 175 -16.83 1.72 18.56
CA LEU A 175 -15.76 0.77 18.26
C LEU A 175 -16.33 -0.49 17.58
N TYR A 176 -15.98 -0.69 16.32
CA TYR A 176 -16.28 -1.90 15.56
C TYR A 176 -15.23 -2.98 15.84
N VAL A 177 -15.66 -4.21 16.09
CA VAL A 177 -14.76 -5.35 16.38
C VAL A 177 -15.18 -6.57 15.55
N ASP A 178 -14.22 -7.41 15.17
CA ASP A 178 -14.47 -8.65 14.40
C ASP A 178 -15.30 -9.70 15.18
N ARG A 179 -15.13 -9.71 16.50
CA ARG A 179 -15.72 -10.68 17.42
C ARG A 179 -15.81 -10.09 18.82
N ASP A 180 -16.45 -10.83 19.72
CA ASP A 180 -16.51 -10.47 21.15
C ASP A 180 -17.21 -9.11 21.42
N CYS A 181 -18.04 -8.64 20.48
CA CYS A 181 -18.85 -7.42 20.60
C CYS A 181 -20.02 -7.54 21.58
N CYS A 182 -20.30 -8.73 22.11
CA CYS A 182 -21.49 -9.00 22.93
C CYS A 182 -21.26 -10.14 23.94
N GLY A 183 -22.04 -10.13 25.02
CA GLY A 183 -22.05 -11.21 26.02
C GLY A 183 -20.79 -11.25 26.90
N LYS A 184 -20.47 -12.42 27.45
CA LYS A 184 -19.34 -12.62 28.39
C LYS A 184 -17.96 -12.43 27.76
N PHE A 185 -17.87 -12.42 26.42
CA PHE A 185 -16.61 -12.25 25.68
C PHE A 185 -16.20 -10.78 25.54
N TYR A 186 -17.08 -9.84 25.89
CA TYR A 186 -16.86 -8.39 25.87
C TYR A 186 -15.66 -7.91 26.71
N THR A 187 -15.12 -8.75 27.60
CA THR A 187 -14.05 -8.40 28.55
C THR A 187 -12.76 -7.96 27.88
N HIS A 188 -12.31 -8.64 26.81
CA HIS A 188 -11.05 -8.31 26.15
C HIS A 188 -11.02 -6.91 25.51
N VAL A 189 -12.17 -6.44 25.02
CA VAL A 189 -12.27 -5.12 24.40
C VAL A 189 -12.27 -4.02 25.47
N ARG A 190 -12.90 -4.26 26.63
CA ARG A 190 -12.87 -3.33 27.78
C ARG A 190 -11.49 -3.16 28.39
N ASP A 191 -10.68 -4.21 28.41
CA ASP A 191 -9.31 -4.13 28.92
C ASP A 191 -8.41 -3.23 28.05
N LEU A 192 -8.67 -3.23 26.73
CA LEU A 192 -7.95 -2.40 25.76
C LEU A 192 -8.46 -0.96 25.70
N PHE A 193 -9.77 -0.79 25.91
CA PHE A 193 -10.47 0.50 25.88
C PHE A 193 -11.30 0.60 27.16
N PRO A 194 -10.70 1.05 28.28
CA PRO A 194 -11.45 1.26 29.50
C PRO A 194 -12.62 2.20 29.17
N PRO A 195 -13.85 1.81 29.50
CA PRO A 195 -15.03 2.54 29.06
C PRO A 195 -15.00 3.94 29.66
N GLY A 196 -14.86 4.95 28.80
CA GLY A 196 -15.53 6.22 29.04
C GLY A 196 -17.04 6.02 28.88
N ASP A 197 -17.84 6.83 29.55
CA ASP A 197 -19.30 6.65 29.72
C ASP A 197 -20.15 6.63 28.42
N GLY A 198 -19.53 6.60 27.22
CA GLY A 198 -20.22 6.64 25.93
C GLY A 198 -19.67 5.74 24.82
N LEU A 199 -18.67 4.89 25.06
CA LEU A 199 -18.12 4.03 24.00
C LEU A 199 -19.04 2.85 23.70
N VAL A 200 -19.60 2.81 22.48
CA VAL A 200 -20.47 1.74 21.99
C VAL A 200 -19.67 0.75 21.15
N VAL A 201 -19.62 -0.50 21.59
CA VAL A 201 -18.97 -1.57 20.82
C VAL A 201 -19.96 -2.27 19.90
N ARG A 202 -19.59 -2.47 18.64
CA ARG A 202 -20.42 -3.08 17.58
C ARG A 202 -19.64 -4.13 16.81
N LEU A 203 -20.36 -5.07 16.19
CA LEU A 203 -19.75 -6.02 15.26
C LEU A 203 -19.39 -5.31 13.95
N ASP A 204 -18.19 -5.55 13.46
CA ASP A 204 -17.75 -5.08 12.15
C ASP A 204 -18.67 -5.60 11.02
N ILE A 205 -18.95 -4.75 10.03
CA ILE A 205 -19.94 -5.07 9.01
C ILE A 205 -19.51 -6.23 8.10
N GLU A 206 -18.21 -6.35 7.83
CA GLU A 206 -17.69 -7.47 7.04
C GLU A 206 -17.92 -8.78 7.80
N HIS A 207 -17.62 -8.79 9.11
CA HIS A 207 -17.87 -9.94 9.98
C HIS A 207 -19.35 -10.23 10.16
N PHE A 208 -20.21 -9.21 10.20
CA PHE A 208 -21.66 -9.37 10.21
C PHE A 208 -22.16 -10.07 8.94
N MET A 209 -21.77 -9.57 7.77
CA MET A 209 -22.13 -10.19 6.48
C MET A 209 -21.59 -11.62 6.35
N ARG A 210 -20.35 -11.88 6.80
CA ARG A 210 -19.78 -13.23 6.83
C ARG A 210 -20.59 -14.20 7.69
N ARG A 211 -21.09 -13.75 8.86
CA ARG A 211 -21.95 -14.57 9.72
C ARG A 211 -23.28 -14.91 9.03
N LEU A 212 -23.90 -13.96 8.31
CA LEU A 212 -25.11 -14.23 7.53
C LEU A 212 -24.84 -15.20 6.37
N ALA A 213 -23.73 -15.02 5.66
CA ALA A 213 -23.35 -15.88 4.55
C ALA A 213 -22.97 -17.30 4.99
N SER A 214 -22.44 -17.46 6.22
CA SER A 214 -22.06 -18.77 6.78
C SER A 214 -23.22 -19.76 6.89
N CYS A 215 -24.46 -19.26 6.97
CA CYS A 215 -25.67 -20.09 6.99
C CYS A 215 -26.06 -20.63 5.60
N VAL A 216 -25.47 -20.11 4.52
CA VAL A 216 -25.93 -20.36 3.14
C VAL A 216 -24.80 -20.86 2.23
N SER A 217 -23.53 -20.55 2.52
CA SER A 217 -22.40 -20.95 1.67
C SER A 217 -21.06 -20.89 2.41
N SER A 218 -20.06 -21.64 1.92
CA SER A 218 -18.66 -21.46 2.34
C SER A 218 -17.98 -20.37 1.49
N GLU A 219 -16.89 -19.79 1.99
CA GLU A 219 -16.08 -18.80 1.26
C GLU A 219 -15.49 -19.33 -0.06
N TYR A 220 -15.45 -20.66 -0.23
CA TYR A 220 -14.96 -21.34 -1.44
C TYR A 220 -16.07 -21.57 -2.49
N HIS A 221 -17.32 -21.24 -2.17
CA HIS A 221 -18.43 -21.48 -3.08
C HIS A 221 -18.42 -20.47 -4.24
N PRO A 222 -18.62 -20.89 -5.50
CA PRO A 222 -18.60 -19.99 -6.67
C PRO A 222 -19.58 -18.81 -6.59
N LEU A 223 -20.69 -18.98 -5.86
CA LEU A 223 -21.70 -17.93 -5.67
C LEU A 223 -21.45 -17.01 -4.47
N TYR A 224 -20.40 -17.25 -3.68
CA TYR A 224 -20.12 -16.49 -2.46
C TYR A 224 -19.98 -14.99 -2.74
N ALA A 225 -19.23 -14.61 -3.78
CA ALA A 225 -19.06 -13.22 -4.19
C ALA A 225 -20.40 -12.56 -4.57
N THR A 226 -21.26 -13.29 -5.29
CA THR A 226 -22.59 -12.81 -5.70
C THR A 226 -23.51 -12.59 -4.50
N ILE A 227 -23.49 -13.51 -3.53
CA ILE A 227 -24.27 -13.41 -2.29
C ILE A 227 -23.80 -12.21 -1.46
N MET A 228 -22.50 -12.07 -1.25
CA MET A 228 -21.92 -10.95 -0.50
C MET A 228 -22.20 -9.60 -1.16
N SER A 229 -22.15 -9.53 -2.50
CA SER A 229 -22.51 -8.33 -3.26
C SER A 229 -23.98 -7.94 -3.04
N LYS A 230 -24.91 -8.89 -3.12
CA LYS A 230 -26.34 -8.63 -2.85
C LYS A 230 -26.58 -8.23 -1.40
N LEU A 231 -25.99 -8.94 -0.43
CA LEU A 231 -26.09 -8.59 0.99
C LEU A 231 -25.62 -7.17 1.26
N SER A 232 -24.45 -6.80 0.71
CA SER A 232 -23.91 -5.45 0.79
C SER A 232 -24.89 -4.41 0.21
N SER A 233 -25.46 -4.67 -0.98
CA SER A 233 -26.42 -3.75 -1.60
C SER A 233 -27.72 -3.56 -0.83
N CYS A 234 -28.15 -4.55 -0.04
CA CYS A 234 -29.33 -4.45 0.82
C CYS A 234 -29.04 -3.68 2.12
N ILE A 235 -27.83 -3.82 2.67
CA ILE A 235 -27.39 -3.13 3.89
C ILE A 235 -27.04 -1.67 3.61
N PHE A 236 -26.38 -1.43 2.48
CA PHE A 236 -25.96 -0.10 2.01
C PHE A 236 -26.75 0.24 0.75
N PRO A 237 -28.02 0.67 0.88
CA PRO A 237 -28.79 1.10 -0.27
C PRO A 237 -28.05 2.27 -0.93
N VAL A 238 -27.63 2.08 -2.17
CA VAL A 238 -27.09 3.18 -2.99
C VAL A 238 -28.26 4.14 -3.20
N GLY A 239 -28.22 5.30 -2.56
CA GLY A 239 -29.19 6.35 -2.82
C GLY A 239 -29.19 6.65 -4.31
N ARG A 240 -30.36 6.60 -4.96
CA ARG A 240 -30.54 7.21 -6.28
C ARG A 240 -30.51 8.73 -6.06
N GLY A 241 -29.31 9.28 -5.93
CA GLY A 241 -29.04 10.71 -6.08
C GLY A 241 -28.86 11.04 -7.56
#